data_AF-A0A0F9A366-F1
#
_entry.id   AF-A0A0F9A366-F1
#
_cell.length_a   1.000
_cell.length_b   1.000
_cell.length_c   1.000
_cell.angle_alpha   90.00
_cell.angle_beta   90.00
_cell.angle_gamma   90.00
#
_symmetry.space_group_name_H-M   'P 1'
#
loop_
_entity.id
_entity.type
_entity.pdbx_description
1 polymer ?
#
loop_
_entity_poly.entity_id
_entity_poly.type
_entity_poly.pdbx_seq_one_letter_code
_entity_poly.pdbx_strand_id
1 'polypeptide(L)'
;GDVTVNVDLSELTTSVTNGDGDFFVVVDAANAQRKLTKANIALSGMNNNLGWTSNVGTVTSVTGGVGIDSSGGAAPSISLNLNELSLGGTPIAGDFFAYVDGTLSRKIAISSVNLGVFNNNLGWTSNVGTVTSVTGGTGIDSTGGATPNLTFDASELALGGTLVGTDHLVAVNGGVSNRQVISSIPLSIFNNDAGWTSNTGDITGVTAGNGLTGGGSSGSVTLNVVGTTNRISVAANSIDIHSGYVGQTSITTLGTIASGVWSGTTISSVTQAAVTAHVAAINHDLLLNFVAGEHFLQLAIVATGALDSGTISSGFGNINIGSSTFSTTGTVSAGSLTIESATNPQLLIIDTTNTVQTIVQSQNTNTRLGTL
;
A
#
# COMPACT_ATOMS: atom_id res chain seq x y z
N GLY A 1 -94.75 116.22 -74.26
CA GLY A 1 -93.51 115.65 -74.79
C GLY A 1 -92.77 115.09 -73.60
N ASP A 2 -92.55 113.79 -73.58
CA ASP A 2 -91.87 113.16 -72.46
C ASP A 2 -90.40 113.58 -72.46
N VAL A 3 -89.98 114.23 -71.38
CA VAL A 3 -88.59 114.65 -71.20
C VAL A 3 -87.83 113.45 -70.67
N THR A 4 -86.98 112.84 -71.49
CA THR A 4 -86.03 111.83 -71.03
C THR A 4 -84.88 112.53 -70.32
N VAL A 5 -84.77 112.33 -69.01
CA VAL A 5 -83.62 112.77 -68.22
C VAL A 5 -82.67 111.58 -68.11
N ASN A 6 -81.54 111.65 -68.82
CA ASN A 6 -80.46 110.70 -68.64
C ASN A 6 -79.67 111.11 -67.40
N VAL A 7 -79.67 110.27 -66.37
CA VAL A 7 -78.84 110.48 -65.19
C VAL A 7 -77.46 109.87 -65.48
N ASP A 8 -76.44 110.73 -65.55
CA ASP A 8 -75.05 110.27 -65.61
C ASP A 8 -74.59 109.88 -64.19
N LEU A 9 -74.20 108.63 -64.03
CA LEU A 9 -73.73 108.05 -62.77
C LEU A 9 -72.24 107.70 -62.82
N SER A 10 -71.54 108.07 -63.90
CA SER A 10 -70.13 107.71 -64.12
C SER A 10 -69.15 108.37 -63.14
N GLU A 11 -69.56 109.48 -62.50
CA GLU A 11 -68.76 110.20 -61.51
C GLU A 11 -68.97 109.70 -60.06
N LEU A 12 -69.86 108.72 -59.85
CA LEU A 12 -70.14 108.21 -58.51
C LEU A 12 -68.95 107.38 -58.00
N THR A 13 -68.42 107.75 -56.83
CA THR A 13 -67.33 107.01 -56.19
C THR A 13 -67.80 105.65 -55.66
N THR A 14 -66.92 104.64 -55.68
CA THR A 14 -67.21 103.32 -55.10
C THR A 14 -67.43 103.43 -53.58
N SER A 15 -68.45 102.74 -53.06
CA SER A 15 -68.63 102.54 -51.62
C SER A 15 -67.47 101.70 -51.08
N VAL A 16 -66.83 102.15 -50.00
CA VAL A 16 -65.66 101.48 -49.39
C VAL A 16 -65.86 101.14 -47.92
N THR A 17 -66.83 101.76 -47.25
CA THR A 17 -67.23 101.41 -45.88
C THR A 17 -68.64 100.84 -45.82
N ASN A 18 -68.95 100.20 -44.70
CA ASN A 18 -70.28 99.65 -44.50
C ASN A 18 -71.38 100.71 -44.36
N GLY A 19 -71.04 101.97 -44.04
CA GLY A 19 -72.00 103.07 -43.92
C GLY A 19 -72.28 103.81 -45.24
N ASP A 20 -71.40 103.71 -46.25
CA ASP A 20 -71.56 104.49 -47.49
C ASP A 20 -72.62 103.91 -48.44
N GLY A 21 -73.26 102.80 -48.06
CA GLY A 21 -74.17 102.02 -48.89
C GLY A 21 -75.28 101.36 -48.09
N ASP A 22 -76.08 102.15 -47.36
CA ASP A 22 -77.14 101.63 -46.49
C ASP A 22 -78.29 100.97 -47.27
N PHE A 23 -78.57 101.44 -48.49
CA PHE A 23 -79.70 101.01 -49.28
C PHE A 23 -79.35 100.80 -50.76
N PHE A 24 -79.94 99.78 -51.37
CA PHE A 24 -80.01 99.62 -52.81
C PHE A 24 -81.38 100.09 -53.29
N VAL A 25 -81.42 100.96 -54.30
CA VAL A 25 -82.68 101.33 -54.96
C VAL A 25 -83.02 100.25 -55.97
N VAL A 26 -84.23 99.71 -55.88
CA VAL A 26 -84.76 98.70 -56.79
C VAL A 26 -86.12 99.12 -57.30
N VAL A 27 -86.49 98.59 -58.46
CA VAL A 27 -87.83 98.71 -59.02
C VAL A 27 -88.44 97.32 -59.02
N ASP A 28 -89.62 97.17 -58.42
CA ASP A 28 -90.34 95.89 -58.44
C ASP A 28 -91.06 95.66 -59.79
N ALA A 29 -91.59 94.44 -59.98
CA ALA A 29 -92.27 94.07 -61.21
C ALA A 29 -93.54 94.91 -61.51
N ALA A 30 -94.04 95.68 -60.54
CA ALA A 30 -95.16 96.61 -60.69
C ALA A 30 -94.69 98.07 -60.94
N ASN A 31 -93.40 98.28 -61.20
CA ASN A 31 -92.75 99.58 -61.38
C ASN A 31 -92.71 100.47 -60.12
N ALA A 32 -92.95 99.91 -58.92
CA ALA A 32 -92.78 100.67 -57.69
C ALA A 32 -91.31 100.69 -57.26
N GLN A 33 -90.80 101.89 -56.95
CA GLN A 33 -89.42 102.07 -56.52
C GLN A 33 -89.32 101.86 -54.99
N ARG A 34 -88.39 101.02 -54.56
CA ARG A 34 -88.17 100.66 -53.14
C ARG A 34 -86.69 100.71 -52.78
N LYS A 35 -86.42 100.82 -51.48
CA LYS A 35 -85.08 100.67 -50.91
C LYS A 35 -84.96 99.28 -50.26
N LEU A 36 -83.85 98.57 -50.51
CA LEU A 36 -83.48 97.34 -49.81
C LEU A 36 -82.27 97.59 -48.93
N THR A 37 -82.30 97.14 -47.67
CA THR A 37 -81.10 97.13 -46.81
C THR A 37 -80.20 95.95 -47.17
N LYS A 38 -78.93 95.99 -46.74
CA LYS A 38 -78.01 94.85 -46.84
C LYS A 38 -78.59 93.56 -46.24
N ALA A 39 -79.38 93.66 -45.17
CA ALA A 39 -80.02 92.50 -44.53
C ALA A 39 -81.19 91.92 -45.34
N ASN A 40 -81.78 92.68 -46.27
CA ASN A 40 -82.89 92.22 -47.11
C ASN A 40 -82.43 91.48 -48.36
N ILE A 41 -81.13 91.51 -48.69
CA ILE A 41 -80.58 90.80 -49.83
C ILE A 41 -80.26 89.37 -49.39
N ALA A 42 -81.16 88.43 -49.70
CA ALA A 42 -80.91 87.01 -49.47
C ALA A 42 -79.85 86.50 -50.47
N LEU A 43 -78.77 85.90 -49.96
CA LEU A 43 -77.71 85.30 -50.79
C LEU A 43 -78.24 84.20 -51.73
N SER A 44 -79.38 83.57 -51.39
CA SER A 44 -80.06 82.56 -52.22
C SER A 44 -80.74 83.13 -53.48
N GLY A 45 -81.01 84.44 -53.53
CA GLY A 45 -81.64 85.11 -54.66
C GLY A 45 -80.64 85.65 -55.70
N MET A 46 -79.34 85.58 -55.42
CA MET A 46 -78.27 86.03 -56.31
C MET A 46 -77.65 84.84 -57.04
N ASN A 47 -77.11 85.02 -58.25
CA ASN A 47 -76.43 83.93 -58.95
C ASN A 47 -75.10 83.58 -58.25
N ASN A 48 -75.11 82.51 -57.47
CA ASN A 48 -73.95 82.11 -56.68
C ASN A 48 -72.91 81.34 -57.53
N ASN A 49 -72.25 82.03 -58.45
CA ASN A 49 -71.28 81.42 -59.38
C ASN A 49 -70.00 80.91 -58.70
N LEU A 50 -69.73 81.32 -57.45
CA LEU A 50 -68.55 80.94 -56.66
C LEU A 50 -68.88 80.09 -55.42
N GLY A 51 -70.13 79.65 -55.25
CA GLY A 51 -70.51 78.67 -54.22
C GLY A 51 -70.43 79.15 -52.76
N TRP A 52 -70.58 80.44 -52.50
CA TRP A 52 -70.58 80.98 -51.13
C TRP A 52 -71.78 80.46 -50.32
N THR A 53 -71.55 79.99 -49.10
CA THR A 53 -72.60 79.52 -48.18
C THR A 53 -72.87 80.57 -47.10
N SER A 54 -74.06 80.55 -46.50
CA SER A 54 -74.55 81.57 -45.54
C SER A 54 -73.94 81.48 -44.14
N ASN A 55 -72.92 80.64 -43.91
CA ASN A 55 -72.47 80.29 -42.57
C ASN A 55 -71.14 80.98 -42.24
N VAL A 56 -71.06 81.57 -41.04
CA VAL A 56 -69.81 82.14 -40.52
C VAL A 56 -68.90 80.98 -40.08
N GLY A 57 -67.86 80.72 -40.88
CA GLY A 57 -66.73 79.83 -40.60
C GLY A 57 -67.08 78.36 -40.39
N THR A 58 -67.03 77.52 -41.42
CA THR A 58 -67.10 76.06 -41.21
C THR A 58 -66.39 75.28 -42.32
N VAL A 59 -65.54 74.35 -41.87
CA VAL A 59 -64.99 73.26 -42.67
C VAL A 59 -66.12 72.56 -43.41
N THR A 60 -66.10 72.55 -44.75
CA THR A 60 -67.17 71.98 -45.58
C THR A 60 -67.09 70.46 -45.68
N SER A 61 -65.91 69.89 -45.43
CA SER A 61 -65.72 68.45 -45.28
C SER A 61 -64.42 68.16 -44.52
N VAL A 62 -64.45 67.13 -43.70
CA VAL A 62 -63.26 66.48 -43.14
C VAL A 62 -63.24 65.06 -43.68
N THR A 63 -62.06 64.60 -44.10
CA THR A 63 -61.82 63.21 -44.48
C THR A 63 -60.76 62.62 -43.58
N GLY A 64 -60.86 61.31 -43.33
CA GLY A 64 -59.84 60.55 -42.61
C GLY A 64 -58.72 60.14 -43.57
N GLY A 65 -57.47 60.18 -43.09
CA GLY A 65 -56.36 59.50 -43.76
C GLY A 65 -56.27 58.04 -43.32
N VAL A 66 -55.34 57.28 -43.88
CA VAL A 66 -55.08 55.88 -43.47
C VAL A 66 -54.91 55.80 -41.96
N GLY A 67 -55.70 54.94 -41.29
CA GLY A 67 -55.64 54.75 -39.84
C GLY A 67 -56.58 55.66 -39.05
N ILE A 68 -57.29 56.57 -39.71
CA ILE A 68 -58.29 57.47 -39.15
C ILE A 68 -59.58 57.33 -39.96
N ASP A 69 -60.63 56.84 -39.33
CA ASP A 69 -61.98 56.89 -39.90
C ASP A 69 -62.60 58.26 -39.65
N SER A 70 -63.27 58.81 -40.65
CA SER A 70 -64.13 59.98 -40.53
C SER A 70 -65.50 59.67 -41.11
N SER A 71 -66.57 60.01 -40.40
CA SER A 71 -67.93 59.91 -40.94
C SER A 71 -68.21 60.92 -42.07
N GLY A 72 -67.28 61.84 -42.35
CA GLY A 72 -67.45 62.93 -43.30
C GLY A 72 -68.41 64.03 -42.83
N GLY A 73 -68.54 65.08 -43.64
CA GLY A 73 -69.45 66.21 -43.40
C GLY A 73 -68.89 67.32 -42.52
N ALA A 74 -69.78 68.22 -42.07
CA ALA A 74 -69.44 69.43 -41.31
C ALA A 74 -69.24 69.20 -39.81
N ALA A 75 -69.66 68.03 -39.29
CA ALA A 75 -69.48 67.63 -37.89
C ALA A 75 -69.11 66.13 -37.83
N PRO A 76 -67.92 65.75 -38.29
CA PRO A 76 -67.53 64.35 -38.40
C PRO A 76 -67.29 63.72 -37.01
N SER A 77 -67.69 62.46 -36.84
CA SER A 77 -67.07 61.61 -35.83
C SER A 77 -65.72 61.14 -36.36
N ILE A 78 -64.66 61.30 -35.58
CA ILE A 78 -63.31 60.84 -35.92
C ILE A 78 -62.93 59.69 -34.98
N SER A 79 -62.53 58.55 -35.54
CA SER A 79 -62.07 57.39 -34.78
C SER A 79 -60.78 56.82 -35.36
N LEU A 80 -59.98 56.16 -34.52
CA LEU A 80 -58.81 55.42 -34.97
C LEU A 80 -59.25 54.07 -35.55
N ASN A 81 -58.79 53.75 -36.76
CA ASN A 81 -59.04 52.46 -37.41
C ASN A 81 -57.72 51.73 -37.69
N LEU A 82 -57.33 50.88 -36.75
CA LEU A 82 -56.04 50.18 -36.82
C LEU A 82 -56.00 49.09 -37.91
N ASN A 83 -57.16 48.67 -38.46
CA ASN A 83 -57.21 47.64 -39.51
C ASN A 83 -56.72 48.17 -40.87
N GLU A 84 -56.73 49.49 -41.06
CA GLU A 84 -56.22 50.13 -42.27
C GLU A 84 -54.70 50.32 -42.24
N LEU A 85 -54.07 50.18 -41.07
CA LEU A 85 -52.64 50.29 -40.95
C LEU A 85 -51.99 48.98 -41.43
N SER A 86 -51.07 49.08 -42.38
CA SER A 86 -50.27 47.93 -42.81
C SER A 86 -49.41 47.40 -41.66
N LEU A 87 -49.24 46.07 -41.57
CA LEU A 87 -48.27 45.47 -40.65
C LEU A 87 -46.87 46.05 -40.93
N GLY A 88 -46.28 46.67 -39.91
CA GLY A 88 -44.90 47.17 -39.97
C GLY A 88 -43.88 46.03 -40.02
N GLY A 89 -42.61 46.38 -40.25
CA GLY A 89 -41.48 45.45 -40.07
C GLY A 89 -41.33 45.00 -38.63
N THR A 90 -40.35 44.13 -38.35
CA THR A 90 -40.02 43.71 -36.98
C THR A 90 -39.76 44.95 -36.12
N PRO A 91 -40.49 45.14 -35.01
CA PRO A 91 -40.30 46.32 -34.17
C PRO A 91 -38.86 46.40 -33.66
N ILE A 92 -38.25 47.58 -33.76
CA ILE A 92 -36.90 47.86 -33.27
C ILE A 92 -36.94 48.74 -32.02
N ALA A 93 -35.83 48.78 -31.29
CA ALA A 93 -35.68 49.59 -30.06
C ALA A 93 -36.11 51.06 -30.23
N GLY A 94 -35.89 51.64 -31.41
CA GLY A 94 -36.20 53.03 -31.74
C GLY A 94 -37.65 53.29 -32.15
N ASP A 95 -38.49 52.28 -32.30
CA ASP A 95 -39.93 52.46 -32.57
C ASP A 95 -40.65 52.97 -31.32
N PHE A 96 -41.86 53.52 -31.47
CA PHE A 96 -42.59 54.15 -30.36
C PHE A 96 -44.02 53.62 -30.21
N PHE A 97 -44.45 53.46 -28.96
CA PHE A 97 -45.87 53.34 -28.61
C PHE A 97 -46.42 54.69 -28.16
N ALA A 98 -47.64 55.03 -28.58
CA ALA A 98 -48.39 56.14 -28.04
C ALA A 98 -49.13 55.70 -26.76
N TYR A 99 -49.19 56.56 -25.75
CA TYR A 99 -49.93 56.33 -24.53
C TYR A 99 -50.48 57.63 -23.95
N VAL A 100 -51.46 57.52 -23.06
CA VAL A 100 -52.02 58.66 -22.33
C VAL A 100 -51.45 58.66 -20.91
N ASP A 101 -50.89 59.80 -20.52
CA ASP A 101 -50.37 60.07 -19.18
C ASP A 101 -51.26 61.13 -18.51
N GLY A 102 -52.25 60.66 -17.75
CA GLY A 102 -53.32 61.52 -17.22
C GLY A 102 -54.20 62.08 -18.34
N THR A 103 -54.08 63.39 -18.61
CA THR A 103 -54.79 64.08 -19.70
C THR A 103 -53.92 64.37 -20.92
N LEU A 104 -52.62 64.03 -20.87
CA LEU A 104 -51.65 64.32 -21.92
C LEU A 104 -51.39 63.09 -22.79
N SER A 105 -51.32 63.27 -24.11
CA SER A 105 -50.83 62.24 -25.02
C SER A 105 -49.30 62.28 -25.11
N ARG A 106 -48.65 61.14 -24.89
CA ARG A 106 -47.19 60.97 -24.93
C ARG A 106 -46.80 59.78 -25.80
N LYS A 107 -45.51 59.66 -26.09
CA LYS A 107 -44.91 58.48 -26.73
C LYS A 107 -43.75 57.93 -25.90
N ILE A 108 -43.52 56.62 -25.99
CA ILE A 108 -42.42 55.93 -25.34
C ILE A 108 -41.73 55.02 -26.36
N ALA A 109 -40.39 55.01 -26.39
CA ALA A 109 -39.65 54.11 -27.26
C ALA A 109 -39.83 52.66 -26.79
N ILE A 110 -39.88 51.69 -27.71
CA ILE A 110 -40.06 50.26 -27.37
C ILE A 110 -38.99 49.81 -26.37
N SER A 111 -37.73 50.23 -26.55
CA SER A 111 -36.64 49.90 -25.63
C SER A 111 -36.78 50.52 -24.24
N SER A 112 -37.58 51.58 -24.11
CA SER A 112 -37.77 52.32 -22.85
C SER A 112 -39.02 51.87 -22.11
N VAL A 113 -39.82 50.96 -22.66
CA VAL A 113 -41.00 50.44 -21.98
C VAL A 113 -40.58 49.56 -20.81
N ASN A 114 -40.96 49.95 -19.60
CA ASN A 114 -40.80 49.10 -18.44
C ASN A 114 -41.77 47.92 -18.53
N LEU A 115 -41.24 46.71 -18.77
CA LEU A 115 -42.07 45.51 -18.92
C LEU A 115 -42.87 45.16 -17.64
N GLY A 116 -42.48 45.67 -16.47
CA GLY A 116 -43.19 45.47 -15.20
C GLY A 116 -44.53 46.20 -15.07
N VAL A 117 -44.85 47.13 -15.99
CA VAL A 117 -46.18 47.77 -16.03
C VAL A 117 -47.22 46.93 -16.78
N PHE A 118 -46.80 45.88 -17.49
CA PHE A 118 -47.71 44.92 -18.09
C PHE A 118 -48.01 43.81 -17.08
N ASN A 119 -49.26 43.33 -17.07
CA ASN A 119 -49.62 42.14 -16.31
C ASN A 119 -48.83 40.93 -16.84
N ASN A 120 -47.90 40.45 -16.02
CA ASN A 120 -46.98 39.38 -16.38
C ASN A 120 -47.62 37.98 -16.26
N ASN A 121 -48.73 37.75 -16.98
CA ASN A 121 -49.46 36.48 -16.91
C ASN A 121 -48.68 35.29 -17.53
N LEU A 122 -47.61 35.55 -18.28
CA LEU A 122 -46.79 34.54 -18.95
C LEU A 122 -45.34 34.47 -18.44
N GLY A 123 -44.99 35.15 -17.35
CA GLY A 123 -43.71 34.99 -16.66
C GLY A 123 -42.48 35.52 -17.40
N TRP A 124 -42.61 36.58 -18.19
CA TRP A 124 -41.47 37.27 -18.80
C TRP A 124 -40.56 37.86 -17.72
N THR A 125 -39.28 37.52 -17.75
CA THR A 125 -38.26 38.13 -16.89
C THR A 125 -37.19 38.81 -17.74
N SER A 126 -36.53 39.82 -17.20
CA SER A 126 -35.53 40.65 -17.89
C SER A 126 -34.15 40.00 -17.97
N ASN A 127 -34.00 38.73 -17.58
CA ASN A 127 -32.70 38.06 -17.48
C ASN A 127 -32.56 37.00 -18.58
N VAL A 128 -31.37 36.88 -19.15
CA VAL A 128 -31.04 35.82 -20.12
C VAL A 128 -31.02 34.47 -19.36
N GLY A 129 -32.14 33.75 -19.40
CA GLY A 129 -32.32 32.43 -18.78
C GLY A 129 -33.01 32.48 -17.40
N THR A 130 -34.16 31.83 -17.27
CA THR A 130 -34.84 31.59 -15.99
C THR A 130 -34.53 30.17 -15.53
N VAL A 131 -33.67 30.04 -14.52
CA VAL A 131 -33.68 28.84 -13.68
C VAL A 131 -35.01 28.87 -12.92
N THR A 132 -36.03 28.20 -13.47
CA THR A 132 -37.38 28.15 -12.89
C THR A 132 -37.48 27.13 -11.76
N SER A 133 -36.63 26.11 -11.79
CA SER A 133 -36.45 25.14 -10.71
C SER A 133 -35.07 24.50 -10.80
N VAL A 134 -34.52 24.16 -9.63
CA VAL A 134 -33.37 23.28 -9.50
C VAL A 134 -33.75 22.14 -8.58
N THR A 135 -33.66 20.92 -9.07
CA THR A 135 -33.81 19.70 -8.26
C THR A 135 -32.46 19.08 -7.96
N GLY A 136 -32.37 18.48 -6.79
CA GLY A 136 -31.25 17.65 -6.39
C GLY A 136 -31.23 16.33 -7.16
N GLY A 137 -30.04 15.79 -7.40
CA GLY A 137 -29.85 14.41 -7.82
C GLY A 137 -29.32 13.58 -6.65
N THR A 138 -29.14 12.27 -6.83
CA THR A 138 -28.57 11.42 -5.77
C THR A 138 -27.26 11.99 -5.23
N GLY A 139 -27.20 12.23 -3.92
CA GLY A 139 -26.03 12.79 -3.26
C GLY A 139 -26.00 14.32 -3.18
N ILE A 140 -26.94 15.01 -3.83
CA ILE A 140 -27.07 16.47 -3.80
C ILE A 140 -28.52 16.82 -3.53
N ASP A 141 -28.81 17.32 -2.34
CA ASP A 141 -30.11 17.88 -2.00
C ASP A 141 -30.25 19.30 -2.53
N SER A 142 -31.47 19.63 -2.96
CA SER A 142 -31.87 21.00 -3.34
C SER A 142 -33.16 21.35 -2.63
N THR A 143 -33.25 22.57 -2.08
CA THR A 143 -34.51 23.10 -1.55
C THR A 143 -35.54 23.46 -2.63
N GLY A 144 -35.18 23.38 -3.91
CA GLY A 144 -36.05 23.75 -5.02
C GLY A 144 -36.14 25.25 -5.29
N GLY A 145 -36.85 25.61 -6.37
CA GLY A 145 -37.10 27.01 -6.75
C GLY A 145 -35.97 27.68 -7.54
N ALA A 146 -36.04 29.02 -7.65
CA ALA A 146 -35.12 29.84 -8.44
C ALA A 146 -33.81 30.20 -7.72
N THR A 147 -33.75 30.02 -6.40
CA THR A 147 -32.56 30.26 -5.56
C THR A 147 -32.40 29.13 -4.53
N PRO A 148 -32.11 27.90 -4.98
CA PRO A 148 -32.00 26.75 -4.10
C PRO A 148 -30.78 26.86 -3.18
N ASN A 149 -30.88 26.35 -1.95
CA ASN A 149 -29.71 25.89 -1.23
C ASN A 149 -29.37 24.48 -1.73
N LEU A 150 -28.10 24.25 -2.09
CA LEU A 150 -27.61 22.93 -2.49
C LEU A 150 -26.73 22.36 -1.38
N THR A 151 -27.06 21.19 -0.89
CA THR A 151 -26.31 20.49 0.16
C THR A 151 -25.89 19.11 -0.33
N PHE A 152 -24.68 18.69 0.04
CA PHE A 152 -24.24 17.32 -0.23
C PHE A 152 -24.84 16.39 0.82
N ASP A 153 -25.63 15.41 0.38
CA ASP A 153 -26.18 14.35 1.24
C ASP A 153 -25.56 13.01 0.86
N ALA A 154 -24.48 12.66 1.56
CA ALA A 154 -23.80 11.38 1.33
C ALA A 154 -24.67 10.16 1.67
N SER A 155 -25.74 10.31 2.45
CA SER A 155 -26.57 9.19 2.89
C SER A 155 -27.41 8.56 1.77
N GLU A 156 -27.65 9.32 0.71
CA GLU A 156 -28.33 8.83 -0.49
C GLU A 156 -27.42 8.04 -1.43
N LEU A 157 -26.10 8.12 -1.23
CA LEU A 157 -25.15 7.37 -2.05
C LEU A 157 -25.18 5.89 -1.67
N ALA A 158 -25.21 5.03 -2.68
CA ALA A 158 -25.14 3.59 -2.45
C ALA A 158 -23.82 3.18 -1.77
N LEU A 159 -23.85 2.09 -1.00
CA LEU A 159 -22.65 1.50 -0.39
C LEU A 159 -21.62 1.17 -1.49
N GLY A 160 -20.43 1.76 -1.38
CA GLY A 160 -19.34 1.54 -2.32
C GLY A 160 -18.76 0.12 -2.23
N GLY A 161 -18.27 -0.40 -3.36
CA GLY A 161 -17.49 -1.64 -3.40
C GLY A 161 -16.06 -1.45 -2.87
N THR A 162 -15.24 -2.50 -2.99
CA THR A 162 -13.81 -2.44 -2.62
C THR A 162 -13.09 -1.38 -3.45
N LEU A 163 -12.47 -0.42 -2.78
CA LEU A 163 -11.68 0.62 -3.44
C LEU A 163 -10.40 0.03 -4.06
N VAL A 164 -10.06 0.49 -5.26
CA VAL A 164 -8.80 0.16 -5.96
C VAL A 164 -7.95 1.42 -6.14
N GLY A 165 -6.65 1.23 -6.41
CA GLY A 165 -5.70 2.35 -6.50
C GLY A 165 -6.02 3.39 -7.59
N THR A 166 -6.82 3.05 -8.60
CA THR A 166 -7.27 3.96 -9.66
C THR A 166 -8.53 4.75 -9.31
N ASP A 167 -9.21 4.42 -8.21
CA ASP A 167 -10.38 5.17 -7.78
C ASP A 167 -9.98 6.57 -7.32
N HIS A 168 -10.98 7.46 -7.27
CA HIS A 168 -10.77 8.85 -6.91
C HIS A 168 -11.49 9.23 -5.63
N LEU A 169 -10.83 10.05 -4.82
CA LEU A 169 -11.43 10.79 -3.72
C LEU A 169 -11.56 12.27 -4.12
N VAL A 170 -12.50 13.00 -3.52
CA VAL A 170 -12.58 14.46 -3.63
C VAL A 170 -11.90 15.06 -2.41
N ALA A 171 -10.92 15.93 -2.65
CA ALA A 171 -10.18 16.60 -1.59
C ALA A 171 -10.03 18.09 -1.89
N VAL A 172 -9.99 18.91 -0.85
CA VAL A 172 -9.65 20.34 -0.95
C VAL A 172 -8.17 20.49 -0.65
N ASN A 173 -7.39 20.96 -1.62
CA ASN A 173 -5.97 21.24 -1.47
C ASN A 173 -5.74 22.75 -1.60
N GLY A 174 -5.40 23.42 -0.48
CA GLY A 174 -5.16 24.86 -0.48
C GLY A 174 -6.34 25.70 -0.96
N GLY A 175 -7.58 25.26 -0.67
CA GLY A 175 -8.81 25.93 -1.10
C GLY A 175 -9.31 25.55 -2.50
N VAL A 176 -8.61 24.67 -3.21
CA VAL A 176 -9.03 24.14 -4.52
C VAL A 176 -9.59 22.73 -4.35
N SER A 177 -10.83 22.49 -4.79
CA SER A 177 -11.43 21.16 -4.82
C SER A 177 -10.94 20.37 -6.03
N ASN A 178 -10.21 19.28 -5.79
CA ASN A 178 -9.65 18.41 -6.82
C ASN A 178 -10.08 16.96 -6.61
N ARG A 179 -10.10 16.19 -7.70
CA ARG A 179 -10.09 14.73 -7.58
C ARG A 179 -8.66 14.26 -7.36
N GLN A 180 -8.46 13.40 -6.37
CA GLN A 180 -7.19 12.74 -6.09
C GLN A 180 -7.32 11.25 -6.34
N VAL A 181 -6.42 10.69 -7.14
CA VAL A 181 -6.36 9.24 -7.35
C VAL A 181 -5.85 8.59 -6.07
N ILE A 182 -6.49 7.52 -5.58
CA ILE A 182 -6.12 6.85 -4.31
C ILE A 182 -4.63 6.46 -4.29
N SER A 183 -4.12 5.86 -5.36
CA SER A 183 -2.71 5.45 -5.45
C SER A 183 -1.71 6.60 -5.45
N SER A 184 -2.15 7.83 -5.71
CA SER A 184 -1.29 9.03 -5.66
C SER A 184 -1.19 9.65 -4.27
N ILE A 185 -1.99 9.18 -3.31
CA ILE A 185 -2.03 9.69 -1.94
C ILE A 185 -0.98 8.92 -1.11
N PRO A 186 0.12 9.56 -0.67
CA PRO A 186 1.12 8.87 0.13
C PRO A 186 0.56 8.49 1.49
N LEU A 187 0.81 7.26 1.96
CA LEU A 187 0.33 6.80 3.27
C LEU A 187 0.80 7.70 4.43
N SER A 188 1.95 8.37 4.28
CA SER A 188 2.53 9.26 5.28
C SER A 188 1.71 10.52 5.59
N ILE A 189 0.75 10.90 4.73
CA ILE A 189 -0.08 12.08 4.98
C ILE A 189 -1.28 11.79 5.87
N PHE A 190 -1.62 10.51 6.08
CA PHE A 190 -2.65 10.10 7.02
C PHE A 190 -2.08 10.07 8.43
N ASN A 191 -2.87 10.53 9.41
CA ASN A 191 -2.50 10.32 10.80
C ASN A 191 -2.51 8.83 11.11
N ASN A 192 -1.37 8.31 11.55
CA ASN A 192 -1.15 6.88 11.72
C ASN A 192 -1.34 6.47 13.18
N ASP A 193 -2.57 6.60 13.69
CA ASP A 193 -2.89 6.24 15.08
C ASP A 193 -2.75 4.74 15.34
N ALA A 194 -2.78 3.90 14.28
CA ALA A 194 -2.64 2.45 14.35
C ALA A 194 -1.20 1.95 14.09
N GLY A 195 -0.23 2.83 13.85
CA GLY A 195 1.18 2.46 13.71
C GLY A 195 1.52 1.65 12.44
N TRP A 196 0.70 1.72 11.38
CA TRP A 196 0.99 1.10 10.09
C TRP A 196 2.28 1.68 9.51
N THR A 197 3.32 0.87 9.43
CA THR A 197 4.55 1.28 8.75
C THR A 197 4.40 1.04 7.24
N SER A 198 5.19 1.72 6.42
CA SER A 198 5.31 1.41 4.99
C SER A 198 5.94 0.03 4.72
N ASN A 199 6.33 -0.69 5.77
CA ASN A 199 7.03 -1.95 5.69
C ASN A 199 5.98 -3.07 5.69
N THR A 200 6.18 -4.09 4.86
CA THR A 200 5.33 -5.29 4.89
C THR A 200 5.60 -6.08 6.18
N GLY A 201 4.80 -5.86 7.23
CA GLY A 201 4.80 -6.66 8.47
C GLY A 201 4.81 -5.84 9.78
N ASP A 202 4.41 -6.49 10.87
CA ASP A 202 4.15 -5.86 12.19
C ASP A 202 5.40 -5.66 13.07
N ILE A 203 6.57 -6.17 12.65
CA ILE A 203 7.79 -6.17 13.48
C ILE A 203 8.47 -4.80 13.39
N THR A 204 8.44 -4.04 14.48
CA THR A 204 9.08 -2.72 14.62
C THR A 204 10.55 -2.79 15.03
N GLY A 205 11.02 -3.98 15.43
CA GLY A 205 12.42 -4.26 15.67
C GLY A 205 12.69 -5.67 16.17
N VAL A 206 13.92 -6.13 15.96
CA VAL A 206 14.44 -7.39 16.45
C VAL A 206 15.66 -7.10 17.32
N THR A 207 15.56 -7.42 18.61
CA THR A 207 16.67 -7.30 19.56
C THR A 207 17.26 -8.68 19.83
N ALA A 208 18.56 -8.85 19.60
CA ALA A 208 19.25 -10.10 19.90
C ALA A 208 19.34 -10.33 21.42
N GLY A 209 18.93 -11.52 21.89
CA GLY A 209 19.13 -11.97 23.26
C GLY A 209 20.53 -12.57 23.49
N ASN A 210 20.79 -13.05 24.70
CA ASN A 210 22.06 -13.70 25.04
C ASN A 210 22.38 -14.88 24.11
N GLY A 211 23.63 -14.97 23.64
CA GLY A 211 24.06 -16.03 22.71
C GLY A 211 23.79 -15.72 21.23
N LEU A 212 23.12 -14.61 20.94
CA LEU A 212 22.92 -14.07 19.59
C LEU A 212 23.49 -12.65 19.47
N THR A 213 23.77 -12.20 18.26
CA THR A 213 24.13 -10.82 17.93
C THR A 213 23.44 -10.37 16.64
N GLY A 214 23.47 -9.07 16.35
CA GLY A 214 22.76 -8.48 15.22
C GLY A 214 21.40 -7.94 15.64
N GLY A 215 20.40 -8.09 14.78
CA GLY A 215 19.09 -7.45 14.93
C GLY A 215 19.01 -6.13 14.16
N GLY A 216 17.93 -5.39 14.40
CA GLY A 216 17.68 -4.11 13.72
C GLY A 216 16.21 -3.68 13.80
N SER A 217 15.97 -2.39 13.54
CA SER A 217 14.63 -1.78 13.53
C SER A 217 14.14 -1.39 12.14
N SER A 218 14.94 -1.62 11.09
CA SER A 218 14.57 -1.39 9.69
C SER A 218 15.51 -2.11 8.72
N GLY A 219 15.10 -2.27 7.46
CA GLY A 219 15.89 -2.89 6.39
C GLY A 219 16.05 -4.41 6.51
N SER A 220 17.03 -4.98 5.81
CA SER A 220 17.37 -6.40 5.93
C SER A 220 18.04 -6.68 7.27
N VAL A 221 17.32 -7.32 8.18
CA VAL A 221 17.81 -7.68 9.51
C VAL A 221 18.58 -9.00 9.43
N THR A 222 19.78 -9.05 10.02
CA THR A 222 20.58 -10.28 10.18
C THR A 222 20.75 -10.59 11.65
N LEU A 223 20.58 -11.86 12.02
CA LEU A 223 20.81 -12.37 13.37
C LEU A 223 21.85 -13.49 13.30
N ASN A 224 22.91 -13.37 14.09
CA ASN A 224 24.01 -14.33 14.13
C ASN A 224 24.04 -15.04 15.48
N VAL A 225 24.36 -16.33 15.48
CA VAL A 225 24.70 -17.05 16.72
C VAL A 225 26.15 -16.74 17.09
N VAL A 226 26.43 -16.49 18.37
CA VAL A 226 27.80 -16.25 18.84
C VAL A 226 28.34 -17.40 19.67
N GLY A 227 29.48 -17.92 19.23
CA GLY A 227 30.31 -18.83 20.02
C GLY A 227 31.23 -18.05 20.96
N THR A 228 31.68 -18.69 22.04
CA THR A 228 32.78 -18.15 22.84
C THR A 228 34.11 -18.58 22.21
N THR A 229 35.01 -17.62 21.97
CA THR A 229 36.36 -17.87 21.46
C THR A 229 37.05 -19.00 22.23
N ASN A 230 37.68 -19.92 21.51
CA ASN A 230 38.34 -21.11 22.04
C ASN A 230 37.43 -22.12 22.77
N ARG A 231 36.10 -22.02 22.63
CA ARG A 231 35.14 -23.00 23.17
C ARG A 231 34.18 -23.53 22.12
N ILE A 232 33.45 -22.63 21.44
CA ILE A 232 32.44 -23.00 20.44
C ILE A 232 32.77 -22.24 19.17
N SER A 233 32.86 -22.96 18.06
CA SER A 233 32.97 -22.40 16.71
C SER A 233 31.59 -22.43 16.06
N VAL A 234 31.16 -21.30 15.52
CA VAL A 234 29.88 -21.18 14.82
C VAL A 234 30.18 -20.92 13.34
N ALA A 235 29.70 -21.81 12.48
CA ALA A 235 29.69 -21.63 11.04
C ALA A 235 28.24 -21.37 10.56
N ALA A 236 28.06 -21.08 9.27
CA ALA A 236 26.74 -20.81 8.72
C ALA A 236 25.71 -21.94 8.95
N ASN A 237 26.16 -23.20 8.93
CA ASN A 237 25.30 -24.39 9.05
C ASN A 237 25.81 -25.42 10.09
N SER A 238 26.78 -25.08 10.94
CA SER A 238 27.26 -25.97 11.99
C SER A 238 27.68 -25.21 13.25
N ILE A 239 27.60 -25.90 14.37
CA ILE A 239 28.11 -25.44 15.66
C ILE A 239 28.96 -26.58 16.21
N ASP A 240 30.25 -26.32 16.40
CA ASP A 240 31.23 -27.32 16.79
C ASP A 240 32.00 -26.86 18.04
N ILE A 241 32.57 -27.82 18.77
CA ILE A 241 33.55 -27.49 19.81
C ILE A 241 34.82 -26.97 19.12
N HIS A 242 35.33 -25.85 19.60
CA HIS A 242 36.53 -25.24 19.04
C HIS A 242 37.73 -26.19 19.17
N SER A 243 38.57 -26.26 18.13
CA SER A 243 39.72 -27.19 18.07
C SER A 243 40.74 -26.97 19.19
N GLY A 244 40.89 -25.73 19.65
CA GLY A 244 41.72 -25.36 20.81
C GLY A 244 41.03 -25.49 22.18
N TYR A 245 39.85 -26.12 22.27
CA TYR A 245 39.16 -26.29 23.54
C TYR A 245 39.85 -27.34 24.42
N VAL A 246 40.28 -26.93 25.62
CA VAL A 246 41.06 -27.77 26.56
C VAL A 246 40.23 -28.31 27.74
N GLY A 247 38.90 -28.41 27.59
CA GLY A 247 38.03 -28.96 28.63
C GLY A 247 37.66 -27.96 29.74
N GLN A 248 36.44 -28.10 30.27
CA GLN A 248 35.91 -27.44 31.46
C GLN A 248 35.04 -28.47 32.18
N THR A 249 34.85 -28.31 33.49
CA THR A 249 34.00 -29.20 34.31
C THR A 249 32.53 -29.21 33.87
N SER A 250 32.11 -28.23 33.06
CA SER A 250 30.74 -28.01 32.62
C SER A 250 30.39 -28.59 31.24
N ILE A 251 31.34 -29.15 30.49
CA ILE A 251 31.04 -29.87 29.24
C ILE A 251 31.10 -31.37 29.48
N THR A 252 29.92 -32.01 29.55
CA THR A 252 29.76 -33.45 29.59
C THR A 252 29.68 -34.01 28.17
N THR A 253 30.69 -34.74 27.73
CA THR A 253 30.60 -35.51 26.48
C THR A 253 29.74 -36.74 26.73
N LEU A 254 28.54 -36.80 26.17
CA LEU A 254 27.71 -38.00 26.18
C LEU A 254 28.21 -38.95 25.07
N GLY A 255 28.89 -40.04 25.45
CA GLY A 255 29.30 -41.10 24.53
C GLY A 255 30.75 -41.57 24.71
N THR A 256 31.11 -42.63 23.97
CA THR A 256 32.48 -43.15 23.89
C THR A 256 33.29 -42.29 22.91
N ILE A 257 34.45 -41.81 23.33
CA ILE A 257 35.42 -41.17 22.43
C ILE A 257 36.02 -42.28 21.55
N ALA A 258 35.45 -42.50 20.37
CA ALA A 258 35.89 -43.57 19.46
C ALA A 258 37.22 -43.27 18.75
N SER A 259 37.58 -41.99 18.64
CA SER A 259 38.87 -41.53 18.11
C SER A 259 39.20 -40.14 18.68
N GLY A 260 40.49 -39.79 18.74
CA GLY A 260 40.98 -38.51 19.26
C GLY A 260 41.66 -38.60 20.63
N VAL A 261 42.34 -37.52 21.03
CA VAL A 261 43.00 -37.41 22.35
C VAL A 261 42.04 -36.76 23.33
N TRP A 262 41.65 -37.48 24.38
CA TRP A 262 40.90 -36.87 25.48
C TRP A 262 41.85 -36.02 26.34
N SER A 263 41.74 -34.70 26.22
CA SER A 263 42.49 -33.73 27.05
C SER A 263 41.73 -33.34 28.31
N GLY A 264 41.08 -34.31 28.98
CA GLY A 264 40.38 -34.10 30.25
C GLY A 264 41.30 -34.17 31.47
N THR A 265 40.73 -33.97 32.66
CA THR A 265 41.45 -34.21 33.92
C THR A 265 41.80 -35.69 34.08
N THR A 266 42.73 -36.01 35.00
CA THR A 266 43.10 -37.39 35.34
C THR A 266 41.87 -38.28 35.57
N ILE A 267 41.84 -39.44 34.93
CA ILE A 267 40.81 -40.47 35.13
C ILE A 267 40.94 -40.99 36.57
N SER A 268 40.07 -40.50 37.47
CA SER A 268 40.20 -40.79 38.90
C SER A 268 39.92 -42.25 39.26
N SER A 269 39.17 -42.98 38.43
CA SER A 269 38.89 -44.40 38.62
C SER A 269 38.32 -45.03 37.35
N VAL A 270 38.83 -46.20 36.97
CA VAL A 270 38.24 -47.06 35.93
C VAL A 270 37.41 -48.13 36.65
N THR A 271 36.12 -48.25 36.34
CA THR A 271 35.28 -49.31 36.94
C THR A 271 35.54 -50.66 36.27
N GLN A 272 35.29 -51.78 36.96
CA GLN A 272 35.52 -53.14 36.43
C GLN A 272 34.80 -53.38 35.08
N ALA A 273 33.64 -52.75 34.86
CA ALA A 273 32.89 -52.82 33.61
C ALA A 273 33.62 -52.15 32.42
N ALA A 274 34.47 -51.14 32.67
CA ALA A 274 35.24 -50.46 31.63
C ALA A 274 36.44 -51.31 31.13
N VAL A 275 36.86 -52.32 31.90
CA VAL A 275 37.98 -53.21 31.55
C VAL A 275 37.53 -54.43 30.72
N THR A 276 36.26 -54.84 30.83
CA THR A 276 35.74 -56.05 30.17
C THR A 276 35.65 -55.98 28.64
N ALA A 277 35.80 -54.79 28.03
CA ALA A 277 35.83 -54.63 26.57
C ALA A 277 37.22 -54.86 25.94
N HIS A 278 38.27 -55.15 26.72
CA HIS A 278 39.65 -55.24 26.24
C HIS A 278 40.39 -56.48 26.74
N VAL A 279 39.75 -57.65 26.69
CA VAL A 279 40.30 -58.93 27.16
C VAL A 279 41.46 -59.44 26.26
N ALA A 280 41.78 -58.77 25.14
CA ALA A 280 42.87 -59.18 24.24
C ALA A 280 44.08 -58.24 24.17
N ALA A 281 44.06 -57.05 24.83
CA ALA A 281 45.13 -56.08 24.60
C ALA A 281 45.53 -55.20 25.80
N ILE A 282 45.15 -55.57 27.02
CA ILE A 282 46.00 -55.17 28.16
C ILE A 282 47.18 -56.13 28.16
N ASN A 283 48.25 -55.77 27.45
CA ASN A 283 49.53 -56.45 27.66
C ASN A 283 50.02 -56.09 29.06
N HIS A 284 49.95 -57.03 29.99
CA HIS A 284 50.38 -56.81 31.37
C HIS A 284 51.87 -56.42 31.44
N ASP A 285 52.69 -56.80 30.46
CA ASP A 285 54.11 -56.42 30.33
C ASP A 285 54.32 -54.94 29.97
N LEU A 286 53.26 -54.21 29.59
CA LEU A 286 53.31 -52.78 29.27
C LEU A 286 52.78 -51.89 30.40
N LEU A 287 52.33 -52.47 31.53
CA LEU A 287 51.98 -51.70 32.71
C LEU A 287 53.25 -51.26 33.44
N LEU A 288 53.41 -49.95 33.65
CA LEU A 288 54.47 -49.39 34.49
C LEU A 288 54.46 -50.07 35.87
N ASN A 289 55.63 -50.57 36.28
CA ASN A 289 55.92 -51.34 37.51
C ASN A 289 55.72 -52.86 37.45
N PHE A 290 55.39 -53.42 36.29
CA PHE A 290 55.53 -54.86 36.03
C PHE A 290 56.76 -55.07 35.13
N VAL A 291 57.64 -56.00 35.50
CA VAL A 291 58.80 -56.37 34.67
C VAL A 291 58.28 -57.21 33.49
N ALA A 292 58.80 -56.96 32.28
CA ALA A 292 58.37 -57.69 31.09
C ALA A 292 58.75 -59.17 31.17
N GLY A 293 57.80 -60.08 30.96
CA GLY A 293 58.06 -61.52 30.86
C GLY A 293 58.11 -62.30 32.17
N GLU A 294 57.59 -61.75 33.27
CA GLU A 294 57.56 -62.41 34.60
C GLU A 294 56.68 -63.69 34.65
N HIS A 295 55.82 -63.91 33.64
CA HIS A 295 55.04 -65.13 33.52
C HIS A 295 55.72 -66.12 32.57
N PHE A 296 56.45 -67.10 33.11
CA PHE A 296 57.03 -68.18 32.32
C PHE A 296 55.93 -69.04 31.66
N LEU A 297 56.01 -69.18 30.34
CA LEU A 297 55.18 -70.14 29.59
C LEU A 297 55.58 -71.58 29.98
N GLN A 298 54.61 -72.47 30.18
CA GLN A 298 54.84 -73.85 30.66
C GLN A 298 55.80 -74.66 29.76
N LEU A 299 55.90 -74.32 28.48
CA LEU A 299 56.83 -74.90 27.50
C LEU A 299 58.28 -74.41 27.62
N ALA A 300 58.56 -73.38 28.42
CA ALA A 300 59.91 -72.87 28.67
C ALA A 300 60.62 -73.57 29.85
N ILE A 301 59.96 -74.52 30.51
CA ILE A 301 60.58 -75.41 31.51
C ILE A 301 61.14 -76.64 30.78
N VAL A 302 62.27 -76.49 30.07
CA VAL A 302 62.88 -77.56 29.25
C VAL A 302 64.19 -78.13 29.84
N ALA A 303 64.60 -77.62 30.99
CA ALA A 303 65.58 -78.25 31.86
C ALA A 303 65.26 -77.78 33.28
N THR A 304 65.24 -78.68 34.26
CA THR A 304 65.31 -78.26 35.66
C THR A 304 66.64 -77.55 35.82
N GLY A 305 66.61 -76.22 35.92
CA GLY A 305 67.75 -75.44 36.41
C GLY A 305 68.27 -76.09 37.69
N ALA A 306 69.59 -76.01 37.90
CA ALA A 306 70.20 -76.52 39.11
C ALA A 306 69.35 -76.12 40.33
N LEU A 307 68.98 -77.09 41.15
CA LEU A 307 68.39 -76.79 42.45
C LEU A 307 69.55 -76.35 43.35
N ASP A 308 70.02 -75.10 43.17
CA ASP A 308 71.22 -74.58 43.84
C ASP A 308 71.03 -74.50 45.37
N SER A 309 69.81 -74.68 45.88
CA SER A 309 69.49 -75.10 47.25
C SER A 309 68.03 -75.52 47.39
N GLY A 310 67.73 -76.40 48.35
CA GLY A 310 66.37 -76.86 48.68
C GLY A 310 66.31 -78.35 49.03
N THR A 311 65.25 -78.77 49.72
CA THR A 311 65.00 -80.18 50.06
C THR A 311 63.80 -80.68 49.30
N ILE A 312 63.94 -81.79 48.57
CA ILE A 312 62.80 -82.56 48.09
C ILE A 312 62.43 -83.54 49.20
N SER A 313 61.42 -83.21 50.00
CA SER A 313 61.08 -83.98 51.20
C SER A 313 60.13 -85.16 50.94
N SER A 314 59.35 -85.13 49.86
CA SER A 314 58.50 -86.25 49.38
C SER A 314 57.90 -85.92 47.99
N GLY A 315 57.30 -86.90 47.32
CA GLY A 315 56.43 -86.67 46.16
C GLY A 315 57.11 -86.63 44.79
N PHE A 316 58.43 -86.80 44.70
CA PHE A 316 59.06 -87.18 43.45
C PHE A 316 58.99 -88.70 43.28
N GLY A 317 58.59 -89.16 42.09
CA GLY A 317 58.69 -90.56 41.70
C GLY A 317 60.15 -90.97 41.46
N ASN A 318 60.36 -92.03 40.69
CA ASN A 318 61.70 -92.50 40.33
C ASN A 318 62.49 -91.37 39.63
N ILE A 319 63.66 -91.04 40.15
CA ILE A 319 64.60 -90.11 39.49
C ILE A 319 65.40 -90.91 38.47
N ASN A 320 65.06 -90.78 37.18
CA ASN A 320 65.85 -91.35 36.10
C ASN A 320 66.98 -90.39 35.71
N ILE A 321 68.21 -90.69 36.12
CA ILE A 321 69.40 -89.91 35.78
C ILE A 321 70.01 -90.28 34.42
N GLY A 322 69.43 -91.25 33.69
CA GLY A 322 69.96 -91.74 32.42
C GLY A 322 71.39 -92.27 32.55
N SER A 323 72.29 -91.83 31.66
CA SER A 323 73.73 -92.12 31.71
C SER A 323 74.53 -91.09 32.54
N SER A 324 73.86 -90.22 33.28
CA SER A 324 74.51 -89.18 34.08
C SER A 324 75.01 -89.72 35.43
N THR A 325 76.02 -89.09 35.99
CA THR A 325 76.58 -89.44 37.30
C THR A 325 75.86 -88.72 38.44
N PHE A 326 75.43 -89.46 39.46
CA PHE A 326 75.07 -88.91 40.76
C PHE A 326 76.36 -88.69 41.57
N SER A 327 76.73 -87.44 41.83
CA SER A 327 77.93 -87.07 42.61
C SER A 327 77.51 -86.25 43.83
N THR A 328 77.89 -86.69 45.02
CA THR A 328 77.63 -85.97 46.28
C THR A 328 78.91 -85.87 47.09
N THR A 329 79.11 -84.73 47.75
CA THR A 329 80.21 -84.53 48.71
C THR A 329 79.81 -84.85 50.14
N GLY A 330 78.51 -85.05 50.41
CA GLY A 330 77.96 -85.43 51.72
C GLY A 330 77.61 -86.92 51.82
N THR A 331 77.30 -87.39 53.03
CA THR A 331 76.82 -88.76 53.30
C THR A 331 75.49 -89.01 52.60
N VAL A 332 75.42 -90.09 51.81
CA VAL A 332 74.17 -90.57 51.22
C VAL A 332 73.51 -91.58 52.16
N SER A 333 72.29 -91.29 52.60
CA SER A 333 71.45 -92.26 53.32
C SER A 333 70.38 -92.78 52.35
N ALA A 334 70.64 -93.93 51.73
CA ALA A 334 69.71 -94.58 50.82
C ALA A 334 68.97 -95.74 51.51
N GLY A 335 67.78 -96.09 51.01
CA GLY A 335 67.13 -97.37 51.31
C GLY A 335 67.82 -98.52 50.59
N SER A 336 67.08 -99.29 49.78
CA SER A 336 67.67 -100.30 48.90
C SER A 336 68.39 -99.65 47.72
N LEU A 337 69.70 -99.88 47.58
CA LEU A 337 70.45 -99.56 46.36
C LEU A 337 70.56 -100.82 45.48
N THR A 338 69.82 -100.85 44.37
CA THR A 338 69.88 -101.93 43.40
C THR A 338 70.81 -101.53 42.26
N ILE A 339 71.93 -102.25 42.08
CA ILE A 339 72.88 -102.05 40.99
C ILE A 339 72.70 -103.19 39.98
N GLU A 340 72.11 -102.90 38.83
CA GLU A 340 71.95 -103.88 37.75
C GLU A 340 73.27 -103.98 36.94
N SER A 341 74.14 -104.90 37.36
CA SER A 341 75.27 -105.53 36.65
C SER A 341 75.88 -104.78 35.44
N ALA A 342 76.99 -104.07 35.66
CA ALA A 342 77.95 -103.77 34.59
C ALA A 342 78.90 -104.98 34.41
N THR A 343 79.13 -105.38 33.17
CA THR A 343 79.91 -106.54 32.69
C THR A 343 81.42 -106.47 32.98
N ASN A 344 81.84 -105.72 34.00
CA ASN A 344 83.21 -105.59 34.45
C ASN A 344 83.17 -105.31 35.96
N PRO A 345 83.65 -106.21 36.84
CA PRO A 345 83.60 -105.98 38.28
C PRO A 345 84.63 -104.92 38.66
N GLN A 346 84.29 -103.64 38.50
CA GLN A 346 84.90 -102.60 39.31
C GLN A 346 84.36 -102.78 40.72
N LEU A 347 85.26 -103.26 41.58
CA LEU A 347 85.11 -103.53 43.00
C LEU A 347 84.22 -102.47 43.69
N LEU A 348 82.98 -102.85 44.02
CA LEU A 348 82.13 -102.13 44.95
C LEU A 348 82.64 -102.40 46.36
N ILE A 349 83.46 -101.49 46.89
CA ILE A 349 83.84 -101.51 48.31
C ILE A 349 82.73 -100.83 49.09
N ILE A 350 81.90 -101.62 49.78
CA ILE A 350 81.17 -101.16 50.97
C ILE A 350 82.04 -101.60 52.16
N ASP A 351 82.91 -100.72 52.65
CA ASP A 351 83.64 -100.95 53.90
C ASP A 351 82.96 -100.17 55.02
N THR A 352 82.45 -100.88 56.02
CA THR A 352 81.94 -100.28 57.27
C THR A 352 83.04 -99.99 58.29
N THR A 353 84.33 -100.22 57.99
CA THR A 353 85.45 -100.11 58.95
C THR A 353 86.86 -99.91 58.30
N ASN A 354 87.17 -98.70 57.86
CA ASN A 354 88.50 -98.06 57.87
C ASN A 354 89.79 -98.91 57.62
N THR A 355 89.96 -99.62 56.49
CA THR A 355 91.32 -99.95 55.99
C THR A 355 91.49 -99.85 54.46
N VAL A 356 92.60 -99.22 54.04
CA VAL A 356 93.00 -98.93 52.65
C VAL A 356 93.63 -100.15 51.97
N GLN A 357 93.22 -100.50 50.75
CA GLN A 357 93.97 -101.40 49.86
C GLN A 357 94.66 -100.64 48.72
N THR A 358 95.92 -100.99 48.47
CA THR A 358 96.64 -100.72 47.22
C THR A 358 97.07 -102.07 46.65
N ILE A 359 96.64 -102.42 45.43
CA ILE A 359 97.20 -103.54 44.67
C ILE A 359 97.91 -102.97 43.45
N VAL A 360 99.24 -103.16 43.41
CA VAL A 360 100.08 -103.04 42.23
C VAL A 360 100.44 -104.46 41.78
N GLN A 361 100.09 -104.84 40.55
CA GLN A 361 100.72 -105.98 39.87
C GLN A 361 102.14 -105.58 39.44
N SER A 362 103.16 -106.37 39.78
CA SER A 362 104.47 -106.30 39.12
C SER A 362 105.13 -107.69 39.01
N GLN A 363 105.93 -107.83 37.96
CA GLN A 363 106.23 -109.04 37.20
C GLN A 363 107.45 -109.86 37.69
N ASN A 364 107.32 -111.19 37.56
CA ASN A 364 108.24 -112.13 36.86
C ASN A 364 109.74 -112.20 37.22
N THR A 365 110.23 -113.37 37.67
CA THR A 365 111.15 -114.26 36.90
C THR A 365 111.64 -115.49 37.69
N ASN A 366 111.56 -116.66 37.05
CA ASN A 366 112.40 -117.88 37.13
C ASN A 366 113.07 -118.27 38.48
N THR A 367 112.99 -119.51 38.97
CA THR A 367 113.45 -120.72 38.29
C THR A 367 112.94 -121.97 39.04
N ARG A 368 112.75 -123.05 38.28
CA ARG A 368 112.05 -124.29 38.58
C ARG A 368 113.02 -125.40 39.06
N LEU A 369 112.42 -126.51 39.52
CA LEU A 369 112.96 -127.86 39.83
C LEU A 369 113.41 -128.06 41.30
N GLY A 370 113.00 -129.11 42.02
CA GLY A 370 112.20 -130.28 41.69
C GLY A 370 112.15 -131.27 42.87
N THR A 371 111.20 -132.21 42.80
CA THR A 371 111.21 -133.63 43.25
C THR A 371 111.79 -133.97 44.64
N LEU A 372 111.14 -134.70 45.55
CA LEU A 372 110.17 -135.81 45.44
C LEU A 372 108.77 -135.44 45.93
#